data_AF-A0A938QI69-F1
#
_entry.id   AF-A0A938QI69-F1
#
_cell.length_a   1.000
_cell.length_b   1.000
_cell.length_c   1.000
_cell.angle_alpha   90.00
_cell.angle_beta   90.00
_cell.angle_gamma   90.00
#
_symmetry.space_group_name_H-M   'P 1'
#
loop_
_entity.id
_entity.type
_entity.pdbx_description
1 polymer ?
#
loop_
_entity_poly.entity_id
_entity_poly.type
_entity_poly.pdbx_seq_one_letter_code
_entity_poly.pdbx_strand_id
1 'polypeptide(L)'
;MWLKRHPQVKFHYTPTSASWLNQIEVWFSILSRSALKGANFTSLQQVREAIDKFIQVYNPQAAPFQWRKRYVYPKGLANRFSDLCN
;
A
#
# COMPACT_ATOMS: atom_id res chain seq x y z
N MET A 1 25.37 14.38 -14.38
CA MET A 1 24.23 13.97 -13.53
C MET A 1 23.10 13.43 -14.40
N TRP A 2 22.49 12.30 -14.05
CA TRP A 2 21.43 11.63 -14.83
C TRP A 2 20.25 12.55 -15.14
N LEU A 3 19.74 13.30 -14.16
CA LEU A 3 18.59 14.19 -14.34
C LEU A 3 18.81 15.28 -15.40
N LYS A 4 20.05 15.79 -15.52
CA LYS A 4 20.41 16.77 -16.58
C LYS A 4 20.27 16.20 -17.99
N ARG A 5 20.32 14.87 -18.15
CA ARG A 5 20.13 14.16 -19.42
C ARG A 5 18.67 13.77 -19.69
N HIS A 6 17.77 13.94 -18.73
CA HIS A 6 16.36 13.53 -18.82
C HIS A 6 15.42 14.69 -18.42
N PRO A 7 15.29 15.73 -19.26
CA PRO A 7 14.53 16.95 -18.93
C PRO A 7 13.03 16.73 -18.75
N GLN A 8 12.50 15.61 -19.24
CA GLN A 8 11.09 15.24 -19.11
C GLN A 8 10.76 14.61 -17.74
N VAL A 9 11.77 14.24 -16.96
CA VAL A 9 11.58 13.62 -15.64
C VAL A 9 11.53 14.71 -14.58
N LYS A 10 10.42 14.79 -13.84
CA LYS A 10 10.26 15.65 -12.67
C LYS A 10 10.05 14.78 -11.43
N PHE A 11 10.85 15.02 -10.39
CA PHE A 11 10.64 14.37 -9.10
C PHE A 11 9.63 15.15 -8.27
N HIS A 12 8.63 14.45 -7.74
CA HIS A 12 7.69 14.98 -6.76
C HIS A 12 7.97 14.29 -5.43
N TYR A 13 8.30 15.08 -4.42
CA TYR A 13 8.53 14.59 -3.07
C TYR A 13 7.28 14.77 -2.23
N THR A 14 6.91 13.73 -1.48
CA THR A 14 5.87 13.86 -0.46
C THR A 14 6.40 14.71 0.71
N PRO A 15 5.54 15.50 1.37
CA PRO A 15 5.93 16.17 2.62
C PRO A 15 6.52 15.19 3.64
N THR A 16 7.39 15.70 4.51
CA THR A 16 7.91 14.92 5.64
C THR A 16 6.75 14.36 6.45
N SER A 17 6.84 13.09 6.84
CA SER A 17 5.78 12.36 7.56
C SER A 17 4.47 12.14 6.79
N ALA A 18 4.46 12.34 5.47
CA ALA A 18 3.30 12.06 4.60
C ALA A 18 3.47 10.78 3.76
N SER A 19 4.06 9.74 4.36
CA SER A 19 4.22 8.41 3.75
C SER A 19 2.88 7.84 3.25
N TRP A 20 1.80 8.11 3.99
CA TRP A 20 0.43 7.72 3.65
C TRP A 20 -0.07 8.25 2.29
N LEU A 21 0.55 9.30 1.73
CA LEU A 21 0.20 9.81 0.39
C LEU A 21 0.85 9.00 -0.74
N ASN A 22 1.86 8.18 -0.43
CA ASN A 22 2.62 7.41 -1.39
C ASN A 22 1.88 6.13 -1.79
N GLN A 23 1.39 6.08 -3.03
CA GLN A 23 0.61 4.95 -3.55
C GLN A 23 1.41 3.63 -3.60
N ILE A 24 2.75 3.69 -3.66
CA ILE A 24 3.56 2.47 -3.63
C ILE A 24 3.39 1.70 -2.31
N GLU A 25 3.08 2.38 -1.21
CA GLU A 25 2.84 1.75 0.09
C GLU A 25 1.56 0.90 0.06
N VAL A 26 0.53 1.35 -0.68
CA VAL A 26 -0.69 0.57 -0.91
C VAL A 26 -0.36 -0.69 -1.70
N TRP A 27 0.45 -0.57 -2.75
CA TRP A 27 0.90 -1.71 -3.54
C TRP A 27 1.70 -2.72 -2.69
N PHE A 28 2.65 -2.25 -1.86
CA PHE A 28 3.39 -3.13 -0.95
C PHE A 28 2.50 -3.81 0.09
N SER A 29 1.46 -3.13 0.57
CA SER A 29 0.46 -3.74 1.45
C SER A 29 -0.30 -4.89 0.77
N ILE A 30 -0.57 -4.78 -0.54
CA ILE A 30 -1.20 -5.85 -1.31
C ILE A 30 -0.21 -7.01 -1.50
N LEU A 31 1.01 -6.74 -1.98
CA LEU A 31 2.07 -7.75 -2.12
C LEU A 31 2.26 -8.52 -0.80
N SER A 32 2.38 -7.80 0.31
CA SER A 32 2.57 -8.38 1.62
C SER A 32 1.43 -9.34 1.97
N ARG A 33 0.17 -8.91 1.83
CA ARG A 33 -1.00 -9.75 2.15
C ARG A 33 -1.15 -10.95 1.20
N SER A 34 -0.80 -10.80 -0.07
CA SER A 34 -1.04 -11.81 -1.09
C SER A 34 0.08 -12.85 -1.19
N ALA A 35 1.34 -12.46 -1.00
CA ALA A 35 2.49 -13.32 -1.30
C ALA A 35 3.46 -13.53 -0.14
N LEU A 36 3.49 -12.64 0.86
CA LEU A 36 4.51 -12.68 1.92
C LEU A 36 3.94 -13.06 3.29
N LYS A 37 2.68 -12.69 3.58
CA LYS A 37 2.07 -12.88 4.89
C LYS A 37 1.86 -14.37 5.16
N GLY A 38 2.52 -14.89 6.18
CA GLY A 38 2.44 -16.30 6.58
C GLY A 38 3.29 -17.24 5.72
N ALA A 39 4.02 -16.72 4.73
CA ALA A 39 4.96 -17.52 3.96
C ALA A 39 6.23 -17.77 4.77
N ASN A 40 6.74 -19.00 4.72
CA ASN A 40 8.04 -19.36 5.29
C ASN A 40 9.02 -19.61 4.14
N PHE A 41 10.03 -18.76 4.04
CA PHE A 41 11.05 -18.85 2.99
C PHE A 41 12.36 -19.36 3.58
N THR A 42 12.95 -20.36 2.94
CA THR A 42 14.24 -20.92 3.38
C THR A 42 15.43 -20.33 2.60
N SER A 43 15.17 -19.48 1.60
CA SER A 43 16.21 -18.79 0.83
C SER A 43 15.71 -17.48 0.22
N LEU A 44 16.64 -16.58 -0.11
CA LEU A 44 16.33 -15.32 -0.83
C LEU A 44 15.75 -15.58 -2.22
N GLN A 45 16.15 -16.68 -2.86
CA GLN A 45 15.65 -17.07 -4.17
C GLN A 45 14.14 -17.32 -4.14
N GLN A 46 13.64 -17.97 -3.08
CA GLN A 46 12.20 -18.20 -2.91
C GLN A 46 11.42 -16.91 -2.71
N VAL A 47 11.99 -15.94 -1.97
CA VAL A 47 11.37 -14.62 -1.79
C VAL A 47 11.24 -13.92 -3.14
N ARG A 48 12.31 -13.93 -3.94
CA ARG A 48 12.32 -13.34 -5.29
C ARG A 48 11.25 -13.98 -6.17
N GLU A 49 11.21 -15.31 -6.21
CA GLU A 49 10.22 -16.03 -7.01
C GLU A 49 8.78 -15.74 -6.57
N ALA A 50 8.52 -15.60 -5.26
CA ALA A 50 7.20 -15.22 -4.77
C ALA A 50 6.80 -13.82 -5.23
N ILE A 51 7.72 -12.86 -5.20
CA ILE A 51 7.49 -11.50 -5.71
C ILE A 51 7.25 -11.53 -7.23
N ASP A 52 8.07 -12.26 -7.99
CA ASP A 52 7.93 -12.36 -9.44
C ASP A 52 6.58 -12.98 -9.84
N LYS A 53 6.16 -14.05 -9.15
CA LYS A 53 4.83 -14.66 -9.35
C LYS A 53 3.70 -13.69 -9.01
N PHE A 54 3.83 -12.95 -7.92
CA PHE A 54 2.85 -11.91 -7.57
C PHE A 54 2.73 -10.86 -8.68
N ILE A 55 3.86 -10.35 -9.18
CA ILE A 55 3.90 -9.35 -10.26
C ILE A 55 3.22 -9.88 -11.52
N GLN A 56 3.51 -11.12 -11.92
CA GLN A 56 2.92 -11.74 -13.11
C GLN A 56 1.40 -11.86 -13.03
N VAL A 57 0.85 -12.16 -11.85
CA VAL A 57 -0.60 -12.30 -11.64
C VAL A 57 -1.27 -10.93 -11.45
N TYR A 58 -0.64 -10.04 -10.67
CA TYR A 58 -1.23 -8.76 -10.27
C TYR A 58 -1.24 -7.73 -11.41
N ASN A 59 -0.11 -7.55 -12.11
CA ASN A 59 0.05 -6.45 -13.08
C ASN A 59 -0.98 -6.45 -14.22
N PRO A 60 -1.36 -7.59 -14.84
CA PRO A 60 -2.36 -7.59 -15.91
C PRO A 60 -3.74 -7.11 -15.47
N GLN A 61 -4.06 -7.20 -14.17
CA GLN A 61 -5.35 -6.81 -13.59
C GLN A 61 -5.25 -5.50 -12.78
N ALA A 62 -4.06 -4.92 -12.70
CA ALA A 62 -3.82 -3.74 -11.89
C ALA A 62 -4.54 -2.52 -12.49
N ALA A 63 -5.26 -1.79 -11.63
CA ALA A 63 -5.91 -0.54 -11.98
C ALA A 63 -5.31 0.62 -11.16
N PRO A 64 -5.39 1.87 -11.65
CA PRO A 64 -4.96 3.03 -10.89
C PRO A 64 -5.65 3.12 -9.52
N PHE A 65 -4.88 3.39 -8.47
CA PHE A 65 -5.45 3.61 -7.13
C PHE A 65 -6.25 4.91 -7.10
N GLN A 66 -7.54 4.79 -6.82
CA GLN A 66 -8.42 5.93 -6.66
C GLN A 66 -8.58 6.27 -5.19
N TRP A 67 -8.12 7.45 -4.80
CA TRP A 67 -8.37 7.99 -3.46
C TRP A 67 -9.86 8.29 -3.30
N ARG A 68 -10.50 7.64 -2.33
CA ARG A 68 -11.89 7.93 -1.97
C ARG A 68 -11.89 8.68 -0.65
N LYS A 69 -12.49 9.87 -0.63
CA LYS A 69 -12.77 10.58 0.61
C LYS A 69 -13.80 9.78 1.40
N ARG A 70 -13.38 9.17 2.51
CA ARG A 70 -14.30 8.53 3.44
C ARG A 70 -14.94 9.62 4.30
N TYR A 71 -16.25 9.77 4.20
CA TYR A 71 -17.02 10.54 5.18
C TYR A 71 -17.14 9.68 6.44
N VAL A 72 -16.52 10.12 7.52
CA VAL A 72 -16.66 9.50 8.84
C VAL A 72 -17.66 10.34 9.60
N TYR A 73 -18.85 9.77 9.85
CA TYR A 73 -19.81 10.38 10.75
C TYR A 73 -19.36 10.12 12.18
N PRO A 74 -19.20 11.16 13.01
CA PRO A 74 -18.92 10.96 14.42
C PRO A 74 -20.06 10.14 15.01
N LYS A 75 -19.74 8.96 15.55
CA LYS A 75 -20.67 8.29 16.46
C LYS A 75 -20.66 9.11 17.75
N GLY A 76 -21.84 9.52 18.22
CA GLY A 76 -21.96 10.10 19.56
C GLY A 76 -21.41 9.13 20.60
N LEU A 77 -20.84 9.68 21.67
CA LEU A 77 -20.51 8.88 22.85
C LEU A 77 -21.78 8.15 23.29
N ALA A 78 -21.65 6.85 23.58
CA ALA A 78 -22.77 6.08 24.06
C ALA A 78 -23.27 6.72 25.37
N ASN A 79 -24.58 6.95 25.48
CA ASN A 79 -25.14 7.69 26.61
C ASN A 79 -25.09 6.89 27.92
N ARG A 80 -24.89 5.58 27.84
CA ARG A 80 -24.80 4.68 28.99
C ARG A 80 -23.61 3.76 28.85
N PHE A 81 -22.99 3.44 29.99
CA PHE A 81 -21.85 2.50 30.04
C PHE A 81 -22.22 1.10 29.51
N SER A 82 -23.47 0.66 29.71
CA SER A 82 -24.00 -0.61 29.18
C SER A 82 -23.90 -0.74 27.66
N ASP A 83 -23.92 0.38 26.95
CA ASP A 83 -24.00 0.43 25.49
C ASP A 83 -22.61 0.27 24.83
N LEU A 84 -21.54 0.22 25.64
CA LEU A 84 -20.15 0.03 25.18
C LEU A 84 -19.71 -1.44 25.15
N CYS A 85 -20.49 -2.34 25.75
CA CYS A 85 -20.10 -3.73 25.99
C CYS A 85 -20.68 -4.75 24.98
N ASN A 86 -21.19 -4.30 23.83
CA ASN A 86 -21.69 -5.17 22.74
C ASN A 86 -20.72 -5.25 21.56
#